data_AF-L0D6G1-F1
#
_entry.id   AF-L0D6G1-F1
#
_cell.length_a   1.000
_cell.length_b   1.000
_cell.length_c   1.000
_cell.angle_alpha   90.00
_cell.angle_beta   90.00
_cell.angle_gamma   90.00
#
_symmetry.space_group_name_H-M   'P 1'
#
loop_
_entity.id
_entity.type
_entity.pdbx_description
1 polymer ?
#
loop_
_entity_poly.entity_id
_entity_poly.type
_entity_poly.pdbx_seq_one_letter_code
_entity_poly.pdbx_strand_id
1 'polypeptide(L)'
;MMIELTNVRRGRIFAVPYRANQAGMAYAIPSGCVVERLNPGQGSQVPECVPEFFALDVQGKPASPNAPREDVFLLPLSGIYRTPSGEAAAVYGATVHRIN
;
A
#
# COMPACT_ATOMS: atom_id res chain seq x y z
N MET A 1 -1.99 -13.25 10.01
CA MET A 1 -2.58 -12.40 11.09
C MET A 1 -3.46 -11.35 10.43
N MET A 2 -4.71 -11.21 10.86
CA MET A 2 -5.66 -10.27 10.25
C MET A 2 -5.47 -8.84 10.79
N ILE A 3 -5.55 -7.87 9.88
CA ILE A 3 -5.34 -6.44 10.14
C ILE A 3 -6.48 -5.66 9.51
N GLU A 4 -7.09 -4.76 10.28
CA GLU A 4 -7.94 -3.70 9.74
C GLU A 4 -7.08 -2.48 9.38
N LEU A 5 -7.27 -1.96 8.17
CA LEU A 5 -6.58 -0.78 7.67
C LEU A 5 -7.46 0.45 7.82
N THR A 6 -6.99 1.47 8.53
CA THR A 6 -7.70 2.73 8.71
C THR A 6 -6.89 3.88 8.14
N ASN A 7 -7.53 4.87 7.53
CA ASN A 7 -6.80 6.03 6.99
C ASN A 7 -6.11 6.83 8.10
N VAL A 8 -4.83 7.18 7.90
CA VAL A 8 -4.05 7.97 8.89
C VAL A 8 -4.64 9.37 9.11
N ARG A 9 -5.22 10.00 8.06
CA ARG A 9 -6.00 11.26 8.10
C ARG A 9 -6.43 11.66 6.70
N ARG A 10 -7.72 11.93 6.45
CA ARG A 10 -8.36 12.52 5.21
C ARG A 10 -7.86 12.07 3.81
N GLY A 11 -6.90 11.15 3.72
CA GLY A 11 -6.32 10.59 2.51
C GLY A 11 -6.91 9.23 2.18
N ARG A 12 -6.50 8.67 1.04
CA ARG A 12 -6.88 7.34 0.59
C ARG A 12 -5.77 6.35 0.95
N ILE A 13 -6.15 5.14 1.35
CA ILE A 13 -5.22 4.01 1.43
C ILE A 13 -4.94 3.57 0.00
N PHE A 14 -3.69 3.32 -0.34
CA PHE A 14 -3.33 2.74 -1.64
C PHE A 14 -2.65 1.39 -1.45
N ALA A 15 -3.02 0.44 -2.29
CA ALA A 15 -2.32 -0.82 -2.46
C ALA A 15 -1.62 -0.85 -3.81
N VAL A 16 -0.36 -1.28 -3.79
CA VAL A 16 0.42 -1.63 -4.98
C VAL A 16 0.59 -3.14 -4.98
N PRO A 17 -0.14 -3.88 -5.82
CA PRO A 17 0.00 -5.33 -5.89
C PRO A 17 1.35 -5.69 -6.52
N TYR A 18 1.91 -6.82 -6.12
CA TYR A 18 3.12 -7.37 -6.72
C TYR A 18 2.87 -8.77 -7.25
N ARG A 19 3.44 -9.05 -8.43
CA ARG A 19 3.50 -10.39 -9.01
C ARG A 19 4.92 -10.64 -9.52
N ALA A 20 5.57 -11.69 -9.05
CA ALA A 20 6.94 -12.05 -9.43
C ALA A 20 7.93 -10.86 -9.36
N ASN A 21 7.93 -10.13 -8.25
CA ASN A 21 8.75 -8.93 -7.99
C ASN A 21 8.44 -7.71 -8.86
N GLN A 22 7.37 -7.74 -9.66
CA GLN A 22 6.92 -6.59 -10.45
C GLN A 22 5.72 -5.92 -9.80
N ALA A 23 5.80 -4.60 -9.65
CA ALA A 23 4.70 -3.78 -9.19
C ALA A 23 3.63 -3.69 -10.29
N GLY A 24 2.38 -3.95 -9.91
CA GLY A 24 1.21 -3.70 -10.75
C GLY A 24 0.66 -2.28 -10.58
N MET A 25 -0.53 -2.05 -11.12
CA MET A 25 -1.20 -0.76 -11.00
C MET A 25 -1.70 -0.54 -9.57
N ALA A 26 -1.37 0.63 -9.01
CA ALA A 26 -1.86 1.02 -7.70
C ALA A 26 -3.38 1.23 -7.72
N TYR A 27 -4.07 0.81 -6.66
CA TYR A 27 -5.51 1.04 -6.50
C TYR A 27 -5.84 1.48 -5.08
N ALA A 28 -6.95 2.20 -4.94
CA ALA A 28 -7.42 2.68 -3.65
C ALA A 28 -8.11 1.56 -2.87
N ILE A 29 -7.84 1.48 -1.57
CA ILE A 29 -8.50 0.58 -0.63
C ILE A 29 -9.38 1.41 0.32
N PRO A 30 -10.60 0.95 0.65
CA PRO A 30 -11.44 1.64 1.61
C PRO A 30 -10.88 1.54 3.03
N SER A 31 -11.07 2.59 3.83
CA SER A 31 -10.85 2.50 5.28
C SER A 31 -11.78 1.44 5.89
N GLY A 32 -11.27 0.68 6.86
CA GLY A 32 -11.94 -0.49 7.44
C GLY A 32 -11.74 -1.77 6.64
N CYS A 33 -10.96 -1.74 5.55
CA CYS A 33 -10.63 -2.96 4.81
C CYS A 33 -9.79 -3.90 5.69
N VAL A 34 -10.23 -5.16 5.77
CA VAL A 34 -9.52 -6.22 6.49
C VAL A 34 -8.63 -6.99 5.52
N VAL A 35 -7.36 -7.13 5.89
CA VAL A 35 -6.31 -7.79 5.10
C VAL A 35 -5.52 -8.75 5.96
N GLU A 36 -4.80 -9.68 5.34
CA GLU A 36 -3.87 -10.54 6.06
C GLU A 36 -2.46 -9.96 5.99
N ARG A 37 -1.78 -9.79 7.13
CA ARG A 37 -0.38 -9.40 7.15
C ARG A 37 0.52 -10.53 6.65
N LEU A 38 1.37 -10.21 5.67
CA LEU A 38 2.40 -11.11 5.16
C LEU A 38 3.71 -10.89 5.92
N ASN A 39 4.38 -12.00 6.26
CA ASN A 39 5.70 -11.95 6.89
C ASN A 39 6.77 -11.82 5.79
N PRO A 40 7.77 -10.92 5.97
CA PRO A 40 8.95 -10.90 5.10
C PRO A 40 9.59 -12.29 5.05
N GLY A 41 9.88 -12.80 3.84
CA GLY A 41 10.59 -14.07 3.65
C GLY A 41 9.73 -15.29 3.30
N GLN A 42 8.40 -15.23 3.33
CA GLN A 42 7.56 -16.34 2.86
C GLN A 42 7.17 -16.20 1.39
N GLY A 43 7.98 -16.79 0.49
CA GLY A 43 7.62 -17.09 -0.90
C GLY A 43 7.05 -15.90 -1.69
N SER A 44 7.53 -14.71 -1.38
CA SER A 44 6.81 -13.47 -1.61
C SER A 44 6.88 -13.07 -3.08
N GLN A 45 5.71 -12.81 -3.68
CA GLN A 45 5.62 -12.15 -4.99
C GLN A 45 6.13 -10.70 -4.94
N VAL A 46 6.49 -10.19 -3.75
CA VAL A 46 6.93 -8.82 -3.44
C VAL A 46 8.46 -8.80 -3.34
N PRO A 47 9.13 -7.79 -3.93
CA PRO A 47 10.58 -7.65 -3.89
C PRO A 47 11.12 -7.48 -2.46
N GLU A 48 12.42 -7.76 -2.27
CA GLU A 48 13.12 -7.56 -0.99
C GLU A 48 13.10 -6.10 -0.55
N CYS A 49 13.22 -5.17 -1.50
CA CYS A 49 13.14 -3.74 -1.26
C CYS A 49 11.82 -3.19 -1.83
N VAL A 50 10.88 -2.89 -0.94
CA VAL A 50 9.65 -2.17 -1.26
C VAL A 50 9.86 -0.69 -0.96
N PRO A 51 9.42 0.24 -1.84
CA PRO A 51 9.49 1.66 -1.55
C PRO A 51 8.85 2.00 -0.20
N GLU A 52 9.51 2.83 0.60
CA GLU A 52 8.97 3.27 1.89
C GLU A 52 7.84 4.31 1.73
N PHE A 53 7.72 4.91 0.55
CA PHE A 53 6.76 5.97 0.27
C PHE A 53 6.09 5.78 -1.08
N PHE A 54 4.82 6.15 -1.14
CA PHE A 54 4.02 6.22 -2.35
C PHE A 54 3.58 7.65 -2.62
N ALA A 55 3.85 8.17 -3.82
CA ALA A 55 3.58 9.56 -4.17
C ALA A 55 2.19 9.73 -4.79
N LEU A 56 1.48 10.75 -4.32
CA LEU A 56 0.24 11.24 -4.90
C LEU A 56 0.43 12.63 -5.49
N ASP A 57 -0.28 12.95 -6.56
CA ASP A 57 -0.37 14.32 -7.08
C ASP A 57 -1.30 15.20 -6.22
N VAL A 58 -1.37 16.49 -6.56
CA VAL A 58 -2.25 17.48 -5.90
C VAL A 58 -3.75 17.14 -5.96
N GLN A 59 -4.16 16.19 -6.82
CA GLN A 59 -5.53 15.70 -6.92
C GLN A 59 -5.76 14.42 -6.09
N GLY A 60 -4.74 13.91 -5.41
CA GLY A 60 -4.79 12.67 -4.63
C GLY A 60 -4.81 11.39 -5.49
N LYS A 61 -4.30 11.45 -6.72
CA LYS A 61 -4.09 10.29 -7.61
C LYS A 61 -2.62 9.86 -7.56
N PRO A 62 -2.29 8.61 -7.93
CA PRO A 62 -0.89 8.20 -8.10
C PRO A 62 -0.11 9.20 -8.96
N ALA A 63 0.98 9.74 -8.42
CA ALA A 63 1.80 10.70 -9.13
C ALA A 63 2.50 10.04 -10.33
N SER A 64 2.64 10.78 -11.42
CA SER A 64 3.52 10.39 -12.51
C SER A 64 4.97 10.32 -11.99
N PRO A 65 5.80 9.37 -12.46
CA PRO A 65 7.22 9.30 -12.08
C PRO A 65 8.01 10.59 -12.31
N ASN A 66 7.53 11.44 -13.24
CA ASN A 66 8.16 12.71 -13.60
C ASN A 66 7.49 13.93 -12.95
N ALA A 67 6.58 13.74 -11.99
CA ALA A 67 5.93 14.86 -11.31
C ALA A 67 6.96 15.67 -10.50
N PRO A 68 6.87 17.01 -10.50
CA PRO A 68 7.71 17.85 -9.64
C PRO A 68 7.58 17.44 -8.17
N ARG A 69 8.70 17.39 -7.44
CA ARG A 69 8.71 16.95 -6.04
C ARG A 69 7.89 17.84 -5.10
N GLU A 70 7.72 19.11 -5.46
CA GLU A 70 6.95 20.09 -4.71
C GLU A 70 5.42 19.88 -4.83
N ASP A 71 4.98 19.14 -5.84
CA ASP A 71 3.57 18.88 -6.15
C ASP A 71 3.10 17.47 -5.74
N VAL A 72 3.90 16.77 -4.93
CA VAL A 72 3.57 15.41 -4.48
C VAL A 72 3.36 15.29 -2.98
N PHE A 73 2.32 14.55 -2.60
CA PHE A 73 2.07 14.13 -1.24
C PHE A 73 2.55 12.69 -1.05
N LEU A 74 3.37 12.43 -0.03
CA LEU A 74 3.94 11.11 0.22
C LEU A 74 3.15 10.36 1.28
N LEU A 75 2.69 9.15 0.93
CA LEU A 75 2.08 8.20 1.84
C LEU A 75 3.14 7.22 2.36
N PRO A 76 3.32 7.06 3.67
CA PRO A 76 4.25 6.09 4.22
C PRO A 76 3.75 4.66 4.01
N LEU A 77 4.68 3.72 3.83
CA LEU A 77 4.43 2.29 3.81
C LEU A 77 3.88 1.84 5.17
N SER A 78 2.69 1.28 5.15
CA SER A 78 2.05 0.68 6.32
C SER A 78 2.47 -0.78 6.52
N GLY A 79 2.75 -1.48 5.42
CA GLY A 79 3.23 -2.86 5.43
C GLY A 79 2.89 -3.64 4.16
N ILE A 80 3.21 -4.93 4.19
CA ILE A 80 2.92 -5.87 3.12
C ILE A 80 1.78 -6.79 3.56
N TYR A 81 0.75 -6.88 2.74
CA TYR A 81 -0.48 -7.61 3.06
C TYR A 81 -0.96 -8.45 1.89
N ARG A 82 -1.73 -9.48 2.19
CA ARG A 82 -2.59 -10.15 1.22
C ARG A 82 -3.92 -9.41 1.18
N THR A 83 -4.26 -8.90 0.01
CA THR A 83 -5.52 -8.20 -0.26
C THR A 83 -6.68 -9.21 -0.31
N PRO A 84 -7.95 -8.76 -0.25
CA PRO A 84 -9.09 -9.66 -0.42
C PRO A 84 -9.12 -10.38 -1.77
N SER A 85 -8.47 -9.82 -2.81
CA SER A 85 -8.26 -10.48 -4.11
C SER A 85 -7.22 -11.62 -4.07
N GLY A 86 -6.55 -11.83 -2.94
CA GLY A 86 -5.54 -12.88 -2.73
C GLY A 86 -4.12 -12.46 -3.12
N GLU A 87 -3.92 -11.25 -3.64
CA GLU A 87 -2.64 -10.74 -4.11
C GLU A 87 -1.79 -10.21 -2.96
N ALA A 88 -0.47 -10.34 -3.07
CA ALA A 88 0.44 -9.66 -2.16
C ALA A 88 0.58 -8.19 -2.60
N ALA A 89 0.39 -7.25 -1.69
CA ALA A 89 0.45 -5.82 -1.98
C ALA A 89 1.19 -5.05 -0.89
N ALA A 90 1.97 -4.05 -1.31
CA ALA A 90 2.42 -2.99 -0.41
C ALA A 90 1.29 -2.00 -0.20
N VAL A 91 0.96 -1.71 1.05
CA VAL A 91 -0.12 -0.79 1.42
C VAL A 91 0.48 0.47 2.03
N TYR A 92 -0.02 1.62 1.60
CA TYR A 92 0.46 2.94 1.99
C TYR A 92 -0.67 3.80 2.56
N GLY A 93 -0.34 4.67 3.51
CA GLY A 93 -1.28 5.68 4.03
C GLY A 93 -2.29 5.17 5.05
N ALA A 94 -2.08 3.98 5.62
CA ALA A 94 -2.94 3.37 6.64
C ALA A 94 -2.29 3.28 8.03
N THR A 95 -3.09 3.49 9.08
CA THR A 95 -2.87 2.89 10.40
C THR A 95 -3.38 1.46 10.41
N VAL A 96 -2.76 0.62 11.23
CA VAL A 96 -2.99 -0.83 11.24
C VAL A 96 -3.53 -1.26 12.60
N HIS A 97 -4.68 -1.90 12.61
CA HIS A 97 -5.30 -2.42 13.83
C HIS A 97 -5.35 -3.95 13.76
N ARG A 98 -4.84 -4.62 14.78
CA ARG A 98 -4.89 -6.10 14.83
C ARG A 98 -6.31 -6.54 15.15
N ILE A 99 -6.79 -7.53 14.42
CA ILE A 99 -8.05 -8.21 14.71
C ILE A 99 -7.70 -9.56 15.34
N ASN A 100 -8.31 -9.84 16.49
CA ASN A 100 -8.19 -11.12 17.21
C ASN A 100 -9.21 -12.12 16.70
#